data_AF-A0A0B6AWR3-F1
#
_entry.id   AF-A0A0B6AWR3-F1
#
_cell.length_a   1.000
_cell.length_b   1.000
_cell.length_c   1.000
_cell.angle_alpha   90.00
_cell.angle_beta   90.00
_cell.angle_gamma   90.00
#
_symmetry.space_group_name_H-M   'P 1'
#
loop_
_entity.id
_entity.type
_entity.pdbx_description
1 polymer ?
#
loop_
_entity_poly.entity_id
_entity_poly.type
_entity_poly.pdbx_seq_one_letter_code
_entity_poly.pdbx_strand_id
1 'polypeptide(L)'
;MAYLIRKLHLYRWGFTSVLIIFAGMYLYYFFSSQPHLTGQSPSKVWKAEYTRYDTYWEGTLKHSSEGNVTLHKFIIIENGQKVNYSPDKDTISQKSFDFMSLGDRPQKNETYIVQIEWNDSKGSHKETFPLERSYNPF
;
A
#
# COMPACT_ATOMS: atom_id res chain seq x y z
N MET A 1 -18.48 -46.81 32.55
CA MET A 1 -17.87 -46.24 31.34
C MET A 1 -18.78 -45.26 30.56
N ALA A 2 -20.11 -45.35 30.62
CA ALA A 2 -21.00 -44.47 29.83
C ALA A 2 -21.05 -42.99 30.29
N TYR A 3 -20.74 -42.70 31.57
CA TYR A 3 -20.82 -41.34 32.12
C TYR A 3 -19.67 -40.42 31.66
N LEU A 4 -18.49 -40.99 31.39
CA LEU A 4 -17.32 -40.28 30.86
C LEU A 4 -17.53 -39.85 29.40
N ILE A 5 -18.21 -40.69 28.60
CA ILE A 5 -18.48 -40.44 27.17
C ILE A 5 -19.47 -39.27 27.00
N ARG A 6 -20.46 -39.15 27.90
CA ARG A 6 -21.48 -38.09 27.84
C ARG A 6 -20.94 -36.70 28.21
N LYS A 7 -19.98 -36.61 29.14
CA LYS A 7 -19.29 -35.34 29.46
C LYS A 7 -18.37 -34.87 28.34
N LEU A 8 -17.73 -35.78 27.59
CA LEU A 8 -16.89 -35.42 26.44
C LEU A 8 -17.67 -34.69 25.34
N HIS A 9 -18.98 -34.92 25.22
CA HIS A 9 -19.81 -34.33 24.18
C HIS A 9 -20.04 -32.82 24.36
N LEU A 10 -20.13 -32.32 25.61
CA LEU A 10 -20.19 -30.89 25.90
C LEU A 10 -18.84 -30.19 25.64
N TYR A 11 -17.73 -30.85 25.99
CA TYR A 11 -16.39 -30.34 25.70
C TYR A 11 -16.08 -30.31 24.20
N ARG A 12 -16.65 -31.23 23.40
CA ARG A 12 -16.55 -31.21 21.92
C ARG A 12 -17.11 -29.91 21.35
N TRP A 13 -18.29 -29.47 21.79
CA TRP A 13 -18.87 -28.22 21.28
C TRP A 13 -18.09 -26.98 21.72
N GLY A 14 -17.61 -26.95 22.97
CA GLY A 14 -16.71 -25.90 23.45
C GLY A 14 -15.41 -25.83 22.65
N PHE A 15 -14.78 -26.97 22.38
CA PHE A 15 -13.53 -27.06 21.62
C PHE A 15 -13.73 -26.64 20.15
N THR A 16 -14.81 -27.07 19.51
CA THR A 16 -15.14 -26.66 18.14
C THR A 16 -15.38 -25.14 18.06
N SER A 17 -16.09 -24.55 19.02
CA SER A 17 -16.33 -23.10 19.05
C SER A 17 -15.03 -22.31 19.20
N VAL A 18 -14.10 -22.76 20.06
CA VAL A 18 -12.78 -22.14 20.20
C VAL A 18 -11.99 -22.20 18.89
N LEU A 19 -11.98 -23.35 18.20
CA LEU A 19 -11.33 -23.49 16.89
C LEU A 19 -11.90 -22.55 15.84
N ILE A 20 -13.22 -22.36 15.80
CA ILE A 20 -13.88 -21.42 14.88
C ILE A 20 -13.47 -19.97 15.18
N ILE A 21 -13.40 -19.59 16.45
CA ILE A 21 -12.96 -18.25 16.86
C ILE A 21 -11.50 -18.02 16.45
N PHE A 22 -10.61 -19.00 16.68
CA PHE A 22 -9.22 -18.91 16.26
C PHE A 22 -9.07 -18.83 14.73
N ALA A 23 -9.84 -19.62 13.98
CA ALA A 23 -9.85 -19.55 12.52
C ALA A 23 -10.35 -18.18 12.02
N GLY A 24 -11.41 -17.64 12.64
CA GLY A 24 -11.93 -16.31 12.35
C GLY A 24 -10.92 -15.20 12.64
N MET A 25 -10.25 -15.25 13.79
CA MET A 25 -9.17 -14.32 14.13
C MET A 25 -7.99 -14.44 13.17
N TYR A 26 -7.58 -15.66 12.83
CA TYR A 26 -6.47 -15.88 11.88
C TYR A 26 -6.79 -15.29 10.51
N LEU A 27 -8.00 -15.53 9.98
CA LEU A 27 -8.45 -14.95 8.73
C LEU A 27 -8.51 -13.42 8.81
N TYR A 28 -9.05 -12.87 9.91
CA TYR A 28 -9.07 -11.43 10.14
C TYR A 28 -7.67 -10.82 10.10
N TYR A 29 -6.71 -11.39 10.83
CA TYR A 29 -5.31 -10.93 10.80
C TYR A 29 -4.68 -11.10 9.43
N PHE A 30 -4.96 -12.19 8.72
CA PHE A 30 -4.42 -12.43 7.38
C PHE A 30 -4.93 -11.40 6.35
N PHE A 31 -6.20 -11.01 6.44
CA PHE A 31 -6.79 -10.01 5.53
C PHE A 31 -6.53 -8.56 5.94
N SER A 32 -6.30 -8.26 7.23
CA SER A 32 -5.95 -6.92 7.69
C SER A 32 -4.48 -6.58 7.56
N SER A 33 -3.58 -7.58 7.57
CA SER A 33 -2.13 -7.40 7.39
C SER A 33 -1.69 -7.37 5.92
N GLN A 34 -2.56 -6.90 5.04
CA GLN A 34 -2.18 -6.73 3.65
C GLN A 34 -1.07 -5.68 3.55
N PRO A 35 -0.08 -5.89 2.66
CA PRO A 35 0.96 -4.90 2.52
C PRO A 35 0.35 -3.55 2.13
N HIS A 36 0.89 -2.46 2.64
CA HIS A 36 0.70 -1.16 2.02
C HIS A 36 2.10 -0.61 1.82
N LEU A 37 2.43 -0.15 0.63
CA LEU A 37 3.66 0.61 0.47
C LEU A 37 3.32 2.08 0.57
N THR A 38 4.02 2.79 1.44
CA THR A 38 3.81 4.23 1.63
C THR A 38 5.17 4.89 1.71
N GLY A 39 5.33 6.00 1.00
CA GLY A 39 6.52 6.83 1.06
C GLY A 39 6.16 8.29 1.03
N GLN A 40 6.93 9.09 1.75
CA GLN A 40 6.79 10.54 1.76
C GLN A 40 8.08 11.17 1.28
N SER A 41 7.93 12.23 0.49
CA SER A 41 9.05 12.97 -0.05
C SER A 41 9.79 13.76 1.05
N PRO A 42 11.10 14.03 0.92
CA PRO A 42 11.86 14.75 1.95
C PRO A 42 11.28 16.12 2.32
N SER A 43 10.72 16.85 1.34
CA SER A 43 10.01 18.10 1.57
C SER A 43 8.60 17.95 2.16
N LYS A 44 8.10 16.71 2.28
CA LYS A 44 6.73 16.34 2.73
C LYS A 44 5.61 16.82 1.81
N VAL A 45 5.97 17.28 0.61
CA VAL A 45 5.05 17.83 -0.38
C VAL A 45 4.36 16.72 -1.18
N TRP A 46 5.03 15.57 -1.36
CA TRP A 46 4.48 14.42 -2.06
C TRP A 46 4.37 13.19 -1.15
N LYS A 47 3.28 12.45 -1.30
CA LYS A 47 3.07 11.15 -0.68
C LYS A 47 2.69 10.14 -1.75
N ALA A 48 3.45 9.06 -1.88
CA ALA A 48 3.13 7.96 -2.76
C ALA A 48 2.64 6.77 -1.94
N GLU A 49 1.56 6.15 -2.41
CA GLU A 49 0.91 5.02 -1.78
C GLU A 49 0.71 3.93 -2.83
N TYR A 50 1.02 2.68 -2.50
CA TYR A 50 0.69 1.51 -3.32
C TYR A 50 -0.12 0.55 -2.47
N THR A 51 -1.41 0.47 -2.75
CA THR A 51 -2.39 -0.20 -1.89
C THR A 51 -3.31 -1.07 -2.71
N ARG A 52 -3.89 -2.10 -2.07
CA ARG A 52 -4.84 -2.98 -2.75
C ARG A 52 -6.19 -2.29 -2.92
N TYR A 53 -6.70 -2.29 -4.14
CA TYR A 53 -8.06 -1.93 -4.50
C TYR A 53 -8.82 -3.17 -4.98
N ASP A 54 -9.63 -3.74 -4.09
CA ASP A 54 -10.45 -4.95 -4.31
C ASP A 54 -9.66 -6.19 -4.81
N THR A 55 -9.43 -6.30 -6.12
CA THR A 55 -8.74 -7.42 -6.78
C THR A 55 -7.34 -7.09 -7.28
N TYR A 56 -6.99 -5.81 -7.38
CA TYR A 56 -5.71 -5.35 -7.92
C TYR A 56 -5.02 -4.38 -6.97
N TRP A 57 -3.81 -3.95 -7.32
CA TRP A 57 -3.10 -2.91 -6.60
C TRP A 57 -3.00 -1.64 -7.41
N GLU A 58 -3.07 -0.52 -6.72
CA GLU A 58 -3.08 0.79 -7.34
C GLU A 58 -2.11 1.71 -6.60
N GLY A 59 -1.30 2.40 -7.41
CA GLY A 59 -0.39 3.42 -6.96
C GLY A 59 -1.06 4.78 -7.06
N THR A 60 -1.01 5.56 -6.00
CA THR A 60 -1.48 6.94 -6.01
C THR A 60 -0.40 7.85 -5.44
N LEU A 61 -0.06 8.88 -6.18
CA LEU A 61 0.82 9.97 -5.79
C LEU A 61 -0.05 11.18 -5.44
N LYS A 62 0.00 11.63 -4.19
CA LYS A 62 -0.78 12.76 -3.66
C LYS A 62 0.13 13.94 -3.38
N HIS A 63 -0.33 15.12 -3.80
CA HIS A 63 0.31 16.38 -3.47
C HIS A 63 -0.36 16.96 -2.22
N SER A 64 0.44 17.29 -1.21
CA SER A 64 -0.06 17.79 0.09
C SER A 64 -0.39 19.28 0.08
N SER A 65 0.07 20.04 -0.92
CA SER A 65 -0.08 21.50 -0.98
C SER A 65 -1.23 21.90 -1.91
N GLU A 66 -1.94 22.97 -1.56
CA GLU A 66 -3.07 23.52 -2.33
C GLU A 66 -2.63 24.30 -3.59
N GLY A 67 -1.33 24.44 -3.81
CA GLY A 67 -0.78 25.14 -4.98
C GLY A 67 -0.81 24.30 -6.26
N ASN A 68 -0.98 24.98 -7.41
CA ASN A 68 -0.81 24.34 -8.72
C ASN A 68 0.62 23.83 -8.85
N VAL A 69 0.76 22.53 -9.10
CA VAL A 69 2.04 21.87 -9.33
C VAL A 69 2.02 21.18 -10.68
N THR A 70 3.12 21.29 -11.42
CA THR A 70 3.29 20.60 -12.70
C THR A 70 4.21 19.41 -12.51
N LEU A 71 3.68 18.21 -12.62
CA LEU A 71 4.45 16.98 -12.54
C LEU A 71 5.08 16.68 -13.91
N HIS A 72 6.41 16.68 -13.97
CA HIS A 72 7.16 16.43 -15.21
C HIS A 72 7.65 14.99 -15.30
N LYS A 73 8.05 14.43 -14.16
CA LYS A 73 8.65 13.10 -14.14
C LYS A 73 8.25 12.32 -12.91
N PHE A 74 7.87 11.08 -13.13
CA PHE A 74 7.60 10.13 -12.08
C PHE A 74 8.10 8.75 -12.48
N ILE A 75 9.09 8.23 -11.74
CA ILE A 75 9.73 6.95 -12.00
C ILE A 75 9.68 6.13 -10.71
N ILE A 76 9.31 4.87 -10.82
CA ILE A 76 9.52 3.88 -9.77
C ILE A 76 10.72 3.02 -10.14
N ILE A 77 11.61 2.78 -9.18
CA ILE A 77 12.70 1.83 -9.29
C ILE A 77 12.31 0.60 -8.46
N GLU A 78 12.02 -0.49 -9.14
CA GLU A 78 11.58 -1.76 -8.56
C GLU A 78 12.66 -2.79 -8.78
N ASN A 79 13.26 -3.29 -7.69
CA ASN A 79 14.35 -4.27 -7.80
C ASN A 79 15.49 -3.82 -8.75
N GLY A 80 15.80 -2.52 -8.74
CA GLY A 80 16.81 -1.90 -9.61
C GLY A 80 16.35 -1.59 -11.04
N GLN A 81 15.17 -2.03 -11.47
CA GLN A 81 14.60 -1.70 -12.77
C GLN A 81 13.81 -0.39 -12.69
N LYS A 82 14.04 0.51 -13.65
CA LYS A 82 13.35 1.79 -13.71
C LYS A 82 12.11 1.67 -14.59
N VAL A 83 10.95 1.92 -14.01
CA VAL A 83 9.67 2.00 -14.72
C VAL A 83 9.22 3.46 -14.75
N ASN A 84 8.98 3.97 -15.95
CA ASN A 84 8.58 5.36 -16.15
C ASN A 84 7.05 5.47 -16.17
N TYR A 85 6.52 6.20 -15.20
CA TYR A 85 5.10 6.53 -15.05
C TYR A 85 4.88 8.04 -15.18
N SER A 86 5.79 8.76 -15.84
CA SER A 86 5.63 10.19 -16.08
C SER A 86 4.38 10.43 -16.93
N PRO A 87 3.61 11.50 -16.67
CA PRO A 87 2.43 11.79 -17.47
C PRO A 87 2.82 12.14 -18.92
N ASP A 88 2.02 11.70 -19.89
CA ASP A 88 2.27 11.94 -21.33
C ASP A 88 2.30 13.43 -21.71
N LYS A 89 1.62 14.25 -20.90
CA LYS A 89 1.64 15.72 -20.96
C LYS A 89 1.87 16.21 -19.56
N ASP A 90 2.58 17.33 -19.44
CA ASP A 90 2.76 18.04 -18.18
C ASP A 90 1.42 18.19 -17.47
N THR A 91 1.22 17.37 -16.44
CA THR A 91 -0.06 17.31 -15.73
C THR A 91 -0.01 18.35 -14.64
N ILE A 92 -0.92 19.34 -14.72
CA ILE A 92 -1.22 20.23 -13.61
C ILE A 92 -2.02 19.38 -12.61
N SER A 93 -1.31 18.75 -11.67
CA SER A 93 -1.95 17.93 -10.65
C SER A 93 -2.57 18.85 -9.61
N GLN A 94 -3.89 18.87 -9.54
CA GLN A 94 -4.57 19.64 -8.49
C GLN A 94 -4.56 18.90 -7.14
N LYS A 95 -4.47 17.55 -7.11
CA LYS A 95 -4.44 16.76 -5.85
C LYS A 95 -3.77 15.38 -5.93
N SER A 96 -4.02 14.60 -6.98
CA SER A 96 -3.55 13.22 -7.07
C SER A 96 -3.24 12.78 -8.51
N PHE A 97 -2.28 11.87 -8.64
CA PHE A 97 -1.84 11.25 -9.87
C PHE A 97 -1.75 9.73 -9.64
N ASP A 98 -2.49 8.95 -10.43
CA ASP A 98 -2.48 7.49 -10.32
C ASP A 98 -1.36 6.89 -11.17
N PHE A 99 -0.71 5.85 -10.65
CA PHE A 99 0.38 5.13 -11.29
C PHE A 99 0.25 3.63 -11.00
N MET A 100 0.87 2.80 -11.84
CA MET A 100 0.83 1.34 -11.66
C MET A 100 -0.58 0.79 -11.45
N SER A 101 -1.54 1.31 -12.24
CA SER A 101 -2.93 0.85 -12.20
C SER A 101 -3.03 -0.61 -12.62
N LEU A 102 -3.89 -1.36 -11.93
CA LEU A 102 -4.03 -2.81 -12.10
C LEU A 102 -2.73 -3.58 -11.83
N GLY A 103 -1.90 -3.07 -10.92
CA GLY A 103 -0.61 -3.66 -10.59
C GLY A 103 -0.71 -4.92 -9.73
N ASP A 104 0.41 -5.65 -9.67
CA ASP A 104 0.57 -6.87 -8.89
C ASP A 104 0.85 -6.60 -7.42
N ARG A 105 0.59 -7.60 -6.57
CA ARG A 105 0.94 -7.54 -5.15
C ARG A 105 2.44 -7.29 -4.97
N PRO A 106 2.85 -6.29 -4.17
CA PRO A 106 4.27 -5.98 -3.97
C PRO A 106 4.99 -7.13 -3.26
N GLN A 107 6.13 -7.59 -3.79
CA GLN A 107 6.84 -8.74 -3.24
C GLN A 107 7.63 -8.40 -1.97
N LYS A 108 7.64 -9.32 -1.00
CA LYS A 108 8.16 -9.08 0.36
C LYS A 108 9.61 -8.60 0.40
N ASN A 109 10.44 -9.03 -0.53
CA ASN A 109 11.88 -8.76 -0.54
C ASN A 109 12.28 -7.71 -1.58
N GLU A 110 11.32 -7.08 -2.24
CA GLU A 110 11.60 -6.05 -3.24
C GLU A 110 11.70 -4.66 -2.59
N THR A 111 12.64 -3.88 -3.12
CA THR A 111 12.79 -2.45 -2.82
C THR A 111 12.10 -1.63 -3.89
N TYR A 112 11.40 -0.60 -3.43
CA TYR A 112 10.65 0.33 -4.28
C TYR A 112 11.15 1.74 -3.96
N ILE A 113 11.72 2.43 -4.95
CA ILE A 113 12.22 3.79 -4.80
C ILE A 113 11.50 4.70 -5.79
N VAL A 114 10.93 5.78 -5.29
CA VAL A 114 10.28 6.81 -6.10
C VAL A 114 11.31 7.87 -6.48
N GLN A 115 11.31 8.28 -7.75
CA GLN A 115 11.97 9.48 -8.24
C GLN A 115 10.93 10.40 -8.86
N ILE A 116 10.91 11.66 -8.43
CA ILE A 116 9.93 12.64 -8.87
C ILE A 116 10.62 13.95 -9.26
N GLU A 117 10.17 14.57 -10.35
CA GLU A 117 10.57 15.91 -10.79
C GLU A 117 9.31 16.73 -11.08
N TRP A 118 9.21 17.91 -10.47
CA TRP A 118 8.05 18.79 -10.59
C TRP A 118 8.44 20.26 -10.55
N ASN A 119 7.56 21.11 -11.08
CA ASN A 119 7.70 22.56 -11.02
C ASN A 119 6.54 23.17 -10.22
N ASP A 120 6.87 24.14 -9.37
CA ASP A 120 5.91 24.99 -8.67
C ASP A 120 6.35 26.47 -8.74
N SER A 121 5.66 27.35 -8.00
CA SER A 121 5.98 28.78 -7.96
C SER A 121 7.36 29.12 -7.39
N LYS A 122 8.02 28.18 -6.70
CA LYS A 122 9.37 28.32 -6.15
C LYS A 122 10.45 27.78 -7.08
N GLY A 123 10.07 27.16 -8.20
CA GLY A 123 10.98 26.68 -9.24
C GLY A 123 10.87 25.17 -9.47
N SER A 124 11.97 24.59 -9.96
CA SER A 124 12.07 23.17 -10.28
C SER A 124 12.62 22.38 -9.12
N HIS A 125 11.99 21.26 -8.83
CA HIS A 125 12.35 20.37 -7.73
C HIS A 125 12.56 18.95 -8.22
N LYS A 126 13.42 18.23 -7.50
CA LYS A 126 13.69 16.82 -7.75
C LYS A 126 13.92 16.13 -6.42
N GLU A 127 13.18 15.05 -6.20
CA GLU A 127 13.30 14.25 -4.98
C GLU A 127 13.34 12.76 -5.27
N THR A 128 13.91 12.03 -4.33
CA THR A 128 13.96 10.57 -4.36
C THR A 128 13.69 10.08 -2.96
N PHE A 129 12.78 9.12 -2.82
CA PHE A 129 12.39 8.58 -1.52
C PHE A 129 11.93 7.12 -1.64
N PRO A 130 12.14 6.29 -0.61
CA PRO A 130 11.69 4.91 -0.62
C PRO A 130 10.18 4.81 -0.39
N LEU A 131 9.56 3.76 -0.95
CA LEU A 131 8.26 3.28 -0.53
C LEU A 131 8.49 2.15 0.48
N GLU A 132 8.07 2.38 1.73
CA GLU A 132 8.26 1.42 2.80
C GLU A 132 6.98 0.64 3.07
N ARG A 133 7.14 -0.62 3.49
CA ARG A 133 6.02 -1.44 3.93
C ARG A 133 5.46 -0.89 5.23
N SER A 134 4.24 -0.36 5.18
CA SER A 134 3.42 -0.12 6.36
C SER A 134 2.40 -1.26 6.51
N TYR A 135 2.24 -1.72 7.75
CA TYR A 135 1.27 -2.73 8.14
C TYR A 135 0.18 -2.08 9.00
N ASN A 136 -0.45 -1.02 8.47
CA ASN A 136 -1.73 -0.48 8.96
C ASN A 136 -2.16 0.68 8.05
N PRO A 137 -3.38 0.67 7.48
CA PRO A 137 -3.98 1.87 6.92
C PRO A 137 -4.64 2.77 7.98
N PHE A 138 -4.58 2.40 9.27
CA PHE A 138 -5.22 3.10 10.40
C PHE A 138 -4.33 3.17 11.64
#